data_AF-A0A3G6T1Z7-F1
#
_entry.id   AF-A0A3G6T1Z7-F1
#
_cell.length_a   1.000
_cell.length_b   1.000
_cell.length_c   1.000
_cell.angle_alpha   90.00
_cell.angle_beta   90.00
_cell.angle_gamma   90.00
#
_symmetry.space_group_name_H-M   'P 1'
#
loop_
_entity.id
_entity.type
_entity.pdbx_description
1 polymer ?
#
loop_
_entity_poly.entity_id
_entity_poly.type
_entity_poly.pdbx_seq_one_letter_code
_entity_poly.pdbx_strand_id
1 'polypeptide(L)'
;MFKIKDKLFDIQYAYLDAFVNSDHQLVFGLQIKATGTDKIPDHESDDTSDLFFPEDALFFNSEILLKVNPNEIERWQDIAGRIIEWKDYPEDEQEPHALLYVYEHTEIYNAKIELQPSEDKIIVKIKATCDIYAGESFSDNLPLEVETEIDFYGILCGKGTSEEQCFKKVNPYLDTDTLKVVRNKYGVSIAVPKDTNMETNLLILADY
;
A
#
# COMPACT_ATOMS: atom_id res chain seq x y z
N MET A 1 -7.95 1.09 11.32
CA MET A 1 -7.99 -0.25 11.93
C MET A 1 -7.21 -1.21 11.06
N PHE A 2 -6.28 -1.97 11.64
CA PHE A 2 -5.65 -3.12 11.00
C PHE A 2 -5.83 -4.30 11.95
N LYS A 3 -6.47 -5.37 11.48
CA LYS A 3 -6.86 -6.51 12.32
C LYS A 3 -6.56 -7.82 11.61
N ILE A 4 -5.92 -8.75 12.32
CA ILE A 4 -5.74 -10.13 11.87
C ILE A 4 -6.35 -11.03 12.93
N LYS A 5 -7.26 -11.92 12.53
CA LYS A 5 -8.07 -12.72 13.45
C LYS A 5 -8.83 -11.78 14.41
N ASP A 6 -8.47 -11.82 15.69
CA ASP A 6 -9.06 -10.99 16.75
C ASP A 6 -8.07 -9.93 17.29
N LYS A 7 -6.92 -9.77 16.65
CA LYS A 7 -5.83 -8.93 17.13
C LYS A 7 -5.71 -7.64 16.33
N LEU A 8 -5.56 -6.53 17.04
CA LEU A 8 -5.41 -5.19 16.47
C LEU A 8 -3.93 -4.80 16.37
N PHE A 9 -3.64 -4.03 15.34
CA PHE A 9 -2.33 -3.47 15.06
C PHE A 9 -2.46 -1.97 14.82
N ASP A 10 -1.44 -1.22 15.24
CA ASP A 10 -1.39 0.23 15.07
C ASP A 10 -0.80 0.59 13.70
N ILE A 11 -1.64 1.16 12.84
CA ILE A 11 -1.24 1.63 11.51
C ILE A 11 -0.27 2.80 11.66
N GLN A 12 0.92 2.66 11.09
CA GLN A 12 1.95 3.70 11.07
C GLN A 12 1.81 4.57 9.83
N TYR A 13 1.52 3.97 8.68
CA TYR A 13 1.19 4.66 7.44
C TYR A 13 0.40 3.77 6.49
N ALA A 14 -0.32 4.40 5.57
CA ALA A 14 -0.98 3.74 4.45
C ALA A 14 -0.97 4.70 3.25
N TYR A 15 -0.48 4.24 2.11
CA TYR A 15 -0.39 5.08 0.92
C TYR A 15 -0.55 4.29 -0.38
N LEU A 16 -0.98 5.01 -1.42
CA LEU A 16 -0.88 4.57 -2.80
C LEU A 16 0.38 5.15 -3.43
N ASP A 17 1.11 4.32 -4.15
CA ASP A 17 2.06 4.77 -5.16
C ASP A 17 1.58 4.34 -6.54
N ALA A 18 2.23 4.85 -7.58
CA ALA A 18 1.92 4.41 -8.93
C ALA A 18 3.13 4.47 -9.86
N PHE A 19 3.06 3.73 -10.96
CA PHE A 19 4.01 3.81 -12.05
C PHE A 19 3.31 3.55 -13.38
N VAL A 20 3.90 4.01 -14.49
CA VAL A 20 3.42 3.59 -15.82
C VAL A 20 4.21 2.37 -16.27
N ASN A 21 3.52 1.28 -16.54
CA ASN A 21 4.10 0.01 -16.98
C ASN A 21 4.47 0.03 -18.48
N SER A 22 4.98 -1.10 -18.99
CA SER A 22 5.34 -1.27 -20.40
C SER A 22 4.15 -1.21 -21.36
N ASP A 23 2.96 -1.55 -20.87
CA ASP A 23 1.73 -1.60 -21.66
C ASP A 23 1.00 -0.25 -21.71
N HIS A 24 1.66 0.81 -21.23
CA HIS A 24 1.10 2.17 -21.17
C HIS A 24 -0.19 2.22 -20.34
N GLN A 25 -0.11 1.68 -19.13
CA GLN A 25 -1.14 1.77 -18.11
C GLN A 25 -0.54 2.40 -16.86
N LEU A 26 -1.32 3.26 -16.18
CA LEU A 26 -0.99 3.72 -14.85
C LEU A 26 -1.38 2.61 -13.86
N VAL A 27 -0.39 2.04 -13.19
CA VAL A 27 -0.55 0.98 -12.21
C VAL A 27 -0.42 1.59 -10.82
N PHE A 28 -1.46 1.45 -10.00
CA PHE A 28 -1.45 1.82 -8.60
C PHE A 28 -1.03 0.61 -7.76
N GLY A 29 -0.12 0.84 -6.81
CA GLY A 29 0.20 -0.06 -5.73
C GLY A 29 -0.34 0.48 -4.40
N LEU A 30 -0.53 -0.40 -3.42
CA LEU A 30 -0.99 -0.06 -2.07
C LEU A 30 -0.04 -0.63 -1.03
N GLN A 31 0.41 0.24 -0.13
CA GLN A 31 1.40 -0.08 0.89
C GLN A 31 0.85 0.35 2.24
N ILE A 32 0.79 -0.58 3.20
CA ILE A 32 0.32 -0.32 4.56
C ILE A 32 1.29 -0.93 5.54
N LYS A 33 1.80 -0.11 6.46
CA LYS A 33 2.59 -0.57 7.61
C LYS A 33 1.79 -0.46 8.89
N ALA A 34 1.81 -1.51 9.68
CA ALA A 34 1.30 -1.52 11.05
C ALA A 34 2.34 -2.11 12.01
N THR A 35 2.12 -1.93 13.30
CA THR A 35 2.96 -2.52 14.37
C THR A 35 2.11 -3.21 15.41
N GLY A 36 2.70 -4.17 16.12
CA GLY A 36 2.09 -4.79 17.27
C GLY A 36 1.74 -3.81 18.39
N THR A 37 0.84 -4.22 19.27
CA THR A 37 0.34 -3.39 20.39
C THR A 37 0.48 -4.07 21.74
N ASP A 38 0.99 -5.31 21.79
CA ASP A 38 1.13 -6.03 23.05
C ASP A 38 2.23 -5.44 23.92
N LYS A 39 2.05 -5.61 25.22
CA LYS A 39 3.08 -5.25 26.18
C LYS A 39 4.07 -6.38 26.32
N ILE A 40 5.34 -6.01 26.41
CA ILE A 40 6.41 -6.93 26.80
C ILE A 40 6.09 -7.44 28.21
N PRO A 41 6.02 -8.78 28.44
CA PRO A 41 5.74 -9.32 29.76
C PRO A 41 6.86 -9.03 30.76
N ASP A 42 6.51 -8.98 32.05
CA ASP A 42 7.46 -8.71 33.13
C ASP A 42 8.29 -9.96 33.53
N HIS A 43 7.88 -11.15 33.08
CA HIS A 43 8.49 -12.43 33.45
C HIS A 43 8.89 -13.27 32.23
N GLU A 44 10.12 -13.78 32.22
CA GLU A 44 10.67 -14.63 31.14
C GLU A 44 9.93 -15.96 30.97
N SER A 45 9.09 -16.36 31.92
CA SER A 45 8.28 -17.58 31.85
C SER A 45 6.95 -17.40 31.12
N ASP A 46 6.56 -16.18 30.79
CA ASP A 46 5.29 -15.90 30.12
C ASP A 46 5.39 -16.33 28.65
N ASP A 47 4.33 -16.96 28.15
CA ASP A 47 4.27 -17.37 26.75
C ASP A 47 4.08 -16.14 25.85
N THR A 48 5.09 -15.85 25.04
CA THR A 48 5.09 -14.72 24.10
C THR A 48 4.87 -15.14 22.66
N SER A 49 4.64 -16.43 22.41
CA SER A 49 4.64 -16.99 21.05
C SER A 49 3.54 -16.42 20.14
N ASP A 50 2.45 -15.94 20.74
CA ASP A 50 1.32 -15.31 20.06
C ASP A 50 1.25 -13.78 20.26
N LEU A 51 2.30 -13.15 20.81
CA LEU A 51 2.39 -11.71 21.05
C LEU A 51 3.05 -10.98 19.87
N PHE A 52 2.59 -9.75 19.61
CA PHE A 52 3.14 -8.83 18.63
C PHE A 52 3.42 -7.51 19.33
N PHE A 53 4.69 -7.19 19.51
CA PHE A 53 5.17 -6.02 20.22
C PHE A 53 5.25 -4.80 19.30
N PRO A 54 5.39 -3.57 19.85
CA PRO A 54 5.51 -2.36 19.04
C PRO A 54 6.67 -2.37 18.05
N GLU A 55 7.71 -3.16 18.31
CA GLU A 55 8.82 -3.41 17.39
C GLU A 55 8.51 -4.39 16.25
N ASP A 56 7.50 -5.24 16.39
CA ASP A 56 7.07 -6.16 15.35
C ASP A 56 6.27 -5.39 14.30
N ALA A 57 6.85 -5.27 13.10
CA ALA A 57 6.26 -4.55 11.99
C ALA A 57 5.58 -5.50 11.01
N LEU A 58 4.39 -5.12 10.57
CA LEU A 58 3.58 -5.83 9.59
C LEU A 58 3.43 -4.94 8.36
N PHE A 59 3.57 -5.53 7.17
CA PHE A 59 3.49 -4.81 5.91
C PHE A 59 2.56 -5.52 4.95
N PHE A 60 1.50 -4.84 4.55
CA PHE A 60 0.67 -5.23 3.42
C PHE A 60 1.16 -4.49 2.18
N ASN A 61 1.63 -5.25 1.18
CA ASN A 61 2.26 -4.69 -0.01
C ASN A 61 1.58 -5.24 -1.26
N SER A 62 0.95 -4.37 -2.03
CA SER A 62 0.39 -4.66 -3.34
C SER A 62 1.14 -3.83 -4.38
N GLU A 63 1.99 -4.47 -5.18
CA GLU A 63 2.70 -3.78 -6.27
C GLU A 63 1.76 -3.46 -7.45
N ILE A 64 0.79 -4.35 -7.68
CA ILE A 64 -0.28 -4.17 -8.66
C ILE A 64 -1.59 -4.33 -7.91
N LEU A 65 -2.27 -3.21 -7.68
CA LEU A 65 -3.63 -3.18 -7.14
C LEU A 65 -4.65 -2.89 -8.23
N LEU A 66 -4.39 -1.83 -9.01
CA LEU A 66 -5.33 -1.31 -9.99
C LEU A 66 -4.58 -0.77 -11.20
N LYS A 67 -5.04 -1.12 -12.40
CA LYS A 67 -4.53 -0.59 -13.66
C LYS A 67 -5.55 0.37 -14.26
N VAL A 68 -5.06 1.51 -14.74
CA VAL A 68 -5.87 2.57 -15.32
C VAL A 68 -5.33 2.90 -16.71
N ASN A 69 -6.23 2.96 -17.69
CA ASN A 69 -5.86 3.29 -19.06
C ASN A 69 -5.78 4.81 -19.27
N PRO A 70 -5.13 5.28 -20.35
CA PRO A 70 -5.11 6.71 -20.67
C PRO A 70 -6.51 7.31 -20.75
N ASN A 71 -6.69 8.49 -20.16
CA ASN A 71 -7.93 9.29 -20.11
C ASN A 71 -9.10 8.63 -19.38
N GLU A 72 -8.87 7.57 -18.59
CA GLU A 72 -9.92 6.93 -17.79
C GLU A 72 -10.24 7.71 -16.51
N ILE A 73 -9.24 8.42 -15.96
CA ILE A 73 -9.36 9.29 -14.79
C ILE A 73 -8.72 10.66 -15.09
N GLU A 74 -9.08 11.69 -14.33
CA GLU A 74 -8.45 13.01 -14.41
C GLU A 74 -7.57 13.30 -13.19
N ARG A 75 -7.99 12.81 -12.02
CA ARG A 75 -7.28 12.93 -10.75
C ARG A 75 -7.13 11.56 -10.11
N TRP A 76 -6.11 11.40 -9.28
CA TRP A 76 -5.85 10.11 -8.64
C TRP A 76 -7.01 9.66 -7.75
N GLN A 77 -7.75 10.61 -7.16
CA GLN A 77 -8.92 10.33 -6.34
C GLN A 77 -10.09 9.72 -7.11
N ASP A 78 -10.12 9.84 -8.44
CA ASP A 78 -11.23 9.32 -9.25
C ASP A 78 -11.25 7.78 -9.31
N ILE A 79 -10.24 7.10 -8.75
CA ILE A 79 -10.27 5.65 -8.49
C ILE A 79 -11.21 5.28 -7.33
N ALA A 80 -11.69 6.26 -6.55
CA ALA A 80 -12.70 6.01 -5.53
C ALA A 80 -13.97 5.42 -6.15
N GLY A 81 -14.58 4.46 -5.45
CA GLY A 81 -15.69 3.63 -5.91
C GLY A 81 -15.27 2.35 -6.63
N ARG A 82 -13.97 2.15 -6.89
CA ARG A 82 -13.45 0.89 -7.43
C ARG A 82 -13.45 -0.21 -6.35
N ILE A 83 -13.75 -1.42 -6.80
CA ILE A 83 -13.66 -2.65 -6.01
C ILE A 83 -12.71 -3.59 -6.76
N ILE A 84 -11.70 -4.10 -6.06
CA ILE A 84 -10.68 -5.01 -6.57
C ILE A 84 -10.82 -6.33 -5.81
N GLU A 85 -10.92 -7.45 -6.53
CA GLU A 85 -11.13 -8.77 -5.95
C GLU A 85 -10.22 -9.82 -6.60
N TRP A 86 -9.61 -10.67 -5.78
CA TRP A 86 -8.94 -11.89 -6.23
C TRP A 86 -9.14 -13.01 -5.21
N LYS A 87 -9.13 -14.26 -5.70
CA LYS A 87 -9.34 -15.44 -4.84
C LYS A 87 -8.03 -16.04 -4.37
N ASP A 88 -7.14 -16.28 -5.32
CA ASP A 88 -5.84 -16.90 -5.09
C ASP A 88 -4.75 -15.93 -5.54
N TYR A 89 -3.53 -16.10 -5.05
CA TYR A 89 -2.40 -15.37 -5.58
C TYR A 89 -2.20 -15.74 -7.05
N PRO A 90 -2.22 -14.77 -7.98
CA PRO A 90 -2.24 -15.08 -9.40
C PRO A 90 -0.88 -15.61 -9.87
N GLU A 91 -0.90 -16.59 -10.78
CA GLU A 91 0.31 -17.03 -11.49
C GLU A 91 0.84 -15.94 -12.44
N ASP A 92 -0.07 -15.12 -12.98
CA ASP A 92 0.29 -13.95 -13.77
C ASP A 92 0.53 -12.76 -12.83
N GLU A 93 1.80 -12.39 -12.67
CA GLU A 93 2.24 -11.23 -11.87
C GLU A 93 1.64 -9.91 -12.38
N GLN A 94 0.99 -9.89 -13.54
CA GLN A 94 0.25 -8.72 -14.03
C GLN A 94 -1.13 -8.55 -13.41
N GLU A 95 -1.70 -9.56 -12.76
CA GLU A 95 -3.01 -9.44 -12.11
C GLU A 95 -2.88 -8.82 -10.71
N PRO A 96 -3.95 -8.21 -10.17
CA PRO A 96 -3.92 -7.66 -8.81
C PRO A 96 -3.53 -8.71 -7.76
N HIS A 97 -2.57 -8.36 -6.91
CA HIS A 97 -2.08 -9.24 -5.86
C HIS A 97 -1.47 -8.45 -4.70
N ALA A 98 -1.28 -9.12 -3.57
CA ALA A 98 -0.58 -8.56 -2.44
C ALA A 98 0.16 -9.64 -1.63
N LEU A 99 1.20 -9.20 -0.96
CA LEU A 99 1.95 -9.98 0.03
C LEU A 99 1.78 -9.33 1.40
N LEU A 100 1.76 -10.17 2.44
CA LEU A 100 1.91 -9.76 3.83
C LEU A 100 3.31 -10.14 4.31
N TYR A 101 4.03 -9.18 4.88
CA TYR A 101 5.29 -9.43 5.57
C TYR A 101 5.13 -9.19 7.06
N VAL A 102 5.52 -10.18 7.87
CA VAL A 102 5.64 -10.06 9.33
C VAL A 102 7.03 -10.55 9.74
N TYR A 103 7.33 -11.81 9.43
CA TYR A 103 8.65 -12.42 9.53
C TYR A 103 9.12 -12.98 8.18
N GLU A 104 8.17 -13.46 7.38
CA GLU A 104 8.34 -13.89 6.00
C GLU A 104 7.24 -13.32 5.12
N HIS A 105 7.46 -13.35 3.81
CA HIS A 105 6.47 -12.92 2.83
C HIS A 105 5.47 -14.06 2.61
N THR A 106 4.22 -13.80 2.88
CA THR A 106 3.10 -14.71 2.63
C THR A 106 2.12 -14.05 1.68
N GLU A 107 1.43 -14.87 0.90
CA GLU A 107 0.46 -14.39 -0.06
C GLU A 107 -0.85 -13.97 0.62
N ILE A 108 -1.53 -13.00 0.00
CA ILE A 108 -2.89 -12.62 0.39
C ILE A 108 -3.90 -13.34 -0.51
N TYR A 109 -4.90 -13.97 0.11
CA TYR A 109 -5.96 -14.72 -0.54
C TYR A 109 -7.34 -14.12 -0.26
N ASN A 110 -8.33 -14.51 -1.06
CA ASN A 110 -9.75 -14.15 -0.91
C ASN A 110 -9.96 -12.64 -0.67
N ALA A 111 -9.18 -11.81 -1.36
CA ALA A 111 -9.14 -10.40 -1.11
C ALA A 111 -10.31 -9.69 -1.78
N LYS A 112 -10.85 -8.73 -1.05
CA LYS A 112 -11.75 -7.70 -1.52
C LYS A 112 -11.27 -6.36 -0.98
N ILE A 113 -10.88 -5.48 -1.90
CA ILE A 113 -10.39 -4.15 -1.60
C ILE A 113 -11.36 -3.13 -2.18
N GLU A 114 -11.91 -2.28 -1.32
CA GLU A 114 -12.83 -1.21 -1.69
C GLU A 114 -12.16 0.14 -1.44
N LEU A 115 -12.15 1.00 -2.46
CA LEU A 115 -11.66 2.37 -2.37
C LEU A 115 -12.87 3.29 -2.18
N GLN A 116 -13.05 3.86 -0.99
CA GLN A 116 -14.21 4.70 -0.66
C GLN A 116 -13.82 6.18 -0.65
N PRO A 117 -14.64 7.08 -1.23
CA PRO A 117 -14.37 8.51 -1.16
C PRO A 117 -14.56 9.01 0.29
N SER A 118 -13.67 9.90 0.74
CA SER A 118 -13.75 10.56 2.05
C SER A 118 -13.22 11.98 1.96
N GLU A 119 -14.11 12.96 1.79
CA GLU A 119 -13.76 14.37 1.53
C GLU A 119 -12.67 14.49 0.45
N ASP A 120 -11.45 14.86 0.81
CA ASP A 120 -10.31 15.04 -0.10
C ASP A 120 -9.38 13.81 -0.17
N LYS A 121 -9.74 12.73 0.53
CA LYS A 121 -8.97 11.48 0.68
C LYS A 121 -9.75 10.26 0.20
N ILE A 122 -9.06 9.12 0.18
CA ILE A 122 -9.67 7.80 0.00
C ILE A 122 -9.52 7.01 1.30
N ILE A 123 -10.59 6.32 1.70
CA ILE A 123 -10.54 5.25 2.70
C ILE A 123 -10.43 3.93 1.97
N VAL A 124 -9.41 3.14 2.29
CA VAL A 124 -9.31 1.75 1.82
C VAL A 124 -9.95 0.81 2.84
N LYS A 125 -10.76 -0.12 2.34
CA LYS A 125 -11.29 -1.24 3.11
C LYS A 125 -10.83 -2.55 2.50
N ILE A 126 -10.10 -3.34 3.28
CA ILE A 126 -9.57 -4.65 2.89
C ILE A 126 -10.27 -5.71 3.71
N LYS A 127 -10.80 -6.73 3.05
CA LYS A 127 -11.17 -8.00 3.64
C LYS A 127 -10.45 -9.10 2.88
N ALA A 128 -9.63 -9.87 3.55
CA ALA A 128 -8.83 -10.90 2.92
C ALA A 128 -8.50 -12.03 3.89
N THR A 129 -7.67 -12.95 3.44
CA THR A 129 -7.10 -14.05 4.22
C THR A 129 -5.58 -14.01 4.06
N CYS A 130 -4.84 -14.29 5.12
CA CYS A 130 -3.38 -14.37 5.12
C CYS A 130 -2.89 -15.51 6.02
N ASP A 131 -1.63 -15.88 5.85
CA ASP A 131 -0.97 -16.85 6.71
C ASP A 131 0.09 -16.14 7.55
N ILE A 132 0.20 -16.48 8.83
CA ILE A 132 1.26 -16.00 9.70
C ILE A 132 1.74 -17.17 10.53
N TYR A 133 3.01 -17.51 10.40
CA TYR A 133 3.60 -18.66 11.09
C TYR A 133 4.27 -18.18 12.38
N ALA A 134 3.46 -17.89 13.41
CA ALA A 134 3.91 -17.42 14.72
C ALA A 134 3.11 -18.09 15.85
N GLY A 135 3.81 -18.80 16.75
CA GLY A 135 3.17 -19.49 17.86
C GLY A 135 2.18 -20.57 17.43
N GLU A 136 1.22 -20.88 18.31
CA GLU A 136 0.17 -21.87 18.03
C GLU A 136 -1.12 -21.23 17.51
N SER A 137 -1.36 -19.94 17.81
CA SER A 137 -2.61 -19.27 17.46
C SER A 137 -2.60 -18.60 16.09
N PHE A 138 -1.41 -18.32 15.54
CA PHE A 138 -1.24 -17.82 14.18
C PHE A 138 -0.69 -18.94 13.31
N SER A 139 -1.45 -19.26 12.27
CA SER A 139 -1.17 -20.33 11.32
C SER A 139 -1.73 -19.90 9.96
N ASP A 140 -2.32 -20.84 9.23
CA ASP A 140 -2.93 -20.60 7.93
C ASP A 140 -4.34 -20.00 8.04
N ASN A 141 -4.77 -19.36 6.96
CA ASN A 141 -6.13 -18.91 6.70
C ASN A 141 -6.70 -17.93 7.74
N LEU A 142 -5.86 -17.01 8.21
CA LEU A 142 -6.26 -15.99 9.18
C LEU A 142 -7.04 -14.86 8.49
N PRO A 143 -8.20 -14.44 9.02
CA PRO A 143 -8.94 -13.35 8.42
C PRO A 143 -8.21 -12.02 8.66
N LEU A 144 -8.00 -11.26 7.58
CA LEU A 144 -7.40 -9.93 7.57
C LEU A 144 -8.49 -8.89 7.29
N GLU A 145 -8.57 -7.87 8.14
CA GLU A 145 -9.45 -6.72 7.96
C GLU A 145 -8.69 -5.41 8.17
N VAL A 146 -8.68 -4.55 7.16
CA VAL A 146 -8.07 -3.22 7.25
C VAL A 146 -9.09 -2.16 6.83
N GLU A 147 -9.15 -1.07 7.60
CA GLU A 147 -9.92 0.13 7.24
C GLU A 147 -9.10 1.36 7.64
N THR A 148 -8.62 2.13 6.66
CA THR A 148 -7.78 3.31 6.91
C THR A 148 -7.89 4.33 5.81
N GLU A 149 -7.65 5.59 6.14
CA GLU A 149 -7.34 6.61 5.14
C GLU A 149 -5.99 6.28 4.50
N ILE A 150 -5.87 6.59 3.21
CA ILE A 150 -4.64 6.45 2.43
C ILE A 150 -4.22 7.81 1.85
N ASP A 151 -2.93 8.07 1.89
CA ASP A 151 -2.32 9.19 1.19
C ASP A 151 -1.87 8.78 -0.21
N PHE A 152 -1.67 9.75 -1.10
CA PHE A 152 -1.05 9.48 -2.41
C PHE A 152 0.40 9.91 -2.41
N TYR A 153 1.30 8.92 -2.48
CA TYR A 153 2.73 9.14 -2.54
C TYR A 153 3.17 9.78 -3.87
N GLY A 154 2.56 9.35 -4.97
CA GLY A 154 2.78 9.89 -6.31
C GLY A 154 3.19 8.85 -7.34
N ILE A 155 3.53 9.32 -8.54
CA ILE A 155 3.87 8.50 -9.69
C ILE A 155 5.39 8.46 -9.91
N LEU A 156 5.95 7.26 -9.89
CA LEU A 156 7.36 6.99 -10.15
C LEU A 156 7.69 7.18 -11.64
N CYS A 157 8.48 8.20 -11.94
CA CYS A 157 8.92 8.55 -13.29
C CYS A 157 10.30 7.99 -13.66
N GLY A 158 11.00 7.36 -12.71
CA GLY A 158 12.32 6.77 -12.91
C GLY A 158 13.48 7.68 -12.48
N LYS A 159 14.68 7.09 -12.45
CA LYS A 159 15.90 7.75 -11.96
C LYS A 159 16.44 8.76 -12.99
N GLY A 160 16.73 9.97 -12.53
CA GLY A 160 17.36 11.01 -13.37
C GLY A 160 16.43 11.63 -14.42
N THR A 161 15.16 11.23 -14.50
CA THR A 161 14.16 11.76 -15.43
C THR A 161 13.95 13.27 -15.20
N SER A 162 13.86 14.05 -16.28
CA SER A 162 13.53 15.47 -16.17
C SER A 162 12.04 15.69 -15.84
N GLU A 163 11.70 16.88 -15.34
CA GLU A 163 10.29 17.24 -15.08
C GLU A 163 9.44 17.13 -16.36
N GLU A 164 9.93 17.67 -17.49
CA GLU A 164 9.25 17.59 -18.79
C GLU A 164 8.99 16.14 -19.22
N GLN A 165 9.95 15.25 -19.03
CA GLN A 165 9.81 13.83 -19.36
C GLN A 165 8.79 13.14 -18.44
N CYS A 166 8.79 13.50 -17.15
CA CYS A 166 7.85 12.97 -16.18
C CYS A 166 6.42 13.38 -16.52
N PHE A 167 6.17 14.66 -16.80
CA PHE A 167 4.85 15.11 -17.23
C PHE A 167 4.41 14.53 -18.57
N LYS A 168 5.30 14.39 -19.55
CA LYS A 168 4.98 13.66 -20.80
C LYS A 168 4.50 12.22 -20.54
N LYS A 169 5.09 11.54 -19.56
CA LYS A 169 4.73 10.18 -19.16
C LYS A 169 3.38 10.12 -18.43
N VAL A 170 3.08 11.13 -17.60
CA VAL A 170 1.91 11.14 -16.69
C VAL A 170 0.67 11.79 -17.29
N ASN A 171 0.83 12.80 -18.15
CA ASN A 171 -0.26 13.59 -18.74
C ASN A 171 -1.40 12.77 -19.38
N PRO A 172 -1.17 11.58 -19.97
CA PRO A 172 -2.27 10.77 -20.49
C PRO A 172 -3.20 10.22 -19.41
N TYR A 173 -2.81 10.21 -18.13
CA TYR A 173 -3.55 9.54 -17.05
C TYR A 173 -4.04 10.48 -15.96
N LEU A 174 -3.39 11.63 -15.76
CA LEU A 174 -3.75 12.61 -14.74
C LEU A 174 -3.52 14.03 -15.26
N ASP A 175 -4.31 14.97 -14.76
CA ASP A 175 -4.10 16.40 -14.97
C ASP A 175 -2.79 16.87 -14.32
N THR A 176 -1.78 17.15 -15.16
CA THR A 176 -0.46 17.58 -14.69
C THR A 176 -0.48 18.97 -14.04
N ASP A 177 -1.50 19.79 -14.29
CA ASP A 177 -1.63 21.09 -13.63
C ASP A 177 -1.91 20.95 -12.13
N THR A 178 -2.33 19.76 -11.67
CA THR A 178 -2.49 19.44 -10.25
C THR A 178 -1.22 18.88 -9.60
N LEU A 179 -0.17 18.63 -10.40
CA LEU A 179 1.03 17.92 -9.97
C LEU A 179 2.27 18.82 -9.92
N LYS A 180 3.27 18.39 -9.16
CA LYS A 180 4.65 18.91 -9.16
C LYS A 180 5.62 17.73 -9.26
N VAL A 181 6.80 17.97 -9.82
CA VAL A 181 7.86 16.95 -9.85
C VAL A 181 8.85 17.19 -8.73
N VAL A 182 9.13 16.13 -7.97
CA VAL A 182 10.09 16.11 -6.87
C VAL A 182 11.08 14.97 -7.08
N ARG A 183 12.18 14.96 -6.33
CA ARG A 183 13.16 13.87 -6.34
C ARG A 183 13.35 13.33 -4.94
N ASN A 184 13.36 12.01 -4.82
CA ASN A 184 13.70 11.34 -3.55
C ASN A 184 15.22 11.30 -3.33
N LYS A 185 15.64 10.81 -2.15
CA LYS A 185 17.07 10.71 -1.77
C LYS A 185 17.92 9.84 -2.71
N TYR A 186 17.28 8.96 -3.49
CA TYR A 186 17.94 8.08 -4.46
C TYR A 186 17.97 8.66 -5.89
N GLY A 187 17.45 9.88 -6.08
CA GLY A 187 17.41 10.56 -7.38
C GLY A 187 16.31 10.07 -8.32
N VAL A 188 15.29 9.39 -7.80
CA VAL A 188 14.09 9.01 -8.55
C VAL A 188 13.18 10.23 -8.63
N SER A 189 12.76 10.60 -9.85
CA SER A 189 11.79 11.66 -10.08
C SER A 189 10.37 11.12 -9.86
N ILE A 190 9.54 11.90 -9.19
CA ILE A 190 8.20 11.51 -8.75
C ILE A 190 7.25 12.66 -9.06
N ALA A 191 6.13 12.39 -9.73
CA ALA A 191 5.03 13.34 -9.88
C ALA A 191 4.07 13.20 -8.69
N VAL A 192 3.90 14.26 -7.91
CA VAL A 192 3.08 14.28 -6.69
C VAL A 192 2.06 15.42 -6.75
N PRO A 193 0.91 15.32 -6.06
CA PRO A 193 -0.01 16.44 -5.91
C PRO A 193 0.70 17.71 -5.38
N LYS A 194 0.31 18.89 -5.86
CA LYS A 194 0.98 20.17 -5.48
C LYS A 194 0.94 20.44 -3.97
N ASP A 195 -0.15 20.06 -3.33
CA ASP A 195 -0.44 20.16 -1.90
C ASP A 195 0.23 19.06 -1.05
N THR A 196 0.90 18.08 -1.67
CA THR A 196 1.63 17.03 -0.96
C THR A 196 2.62 17.59 0.06
N ASN A 197 2.47 17.17 1.33
CA ASN A 197 3.43 17.42 2.39
C ASN A 197 4.67 16.53 2.20
N MET A 198 5.75 17.15 1.75
CA MET A 198 6.99 16.45 1.40
C MET A 198 7.76 15.90 2.61
N GLU A 199 7.54 16.45 3.81
CA GLU A 199 8.17 15.95 5.04
C GLU A 199 7.60 14.59 5.44
N THR A 200 6.31 14.36 5.21
CA THR A 200 5.61 13.11 5.53
C THR A 200 5.79 12.06 4.44
N ASN A 201 5.72 12.46 3.16
CA ASN A 201 5.72 11.49 2.06
C ASN A 201 7.11 10.90 1.73
N LEU A 202 8.20 11.69 1.73
CA LEU A 202 9.51 11.18 1.26
C LEU A 202 10.27 10.29 2.25
N LEU A 203 9.86 10.25 3.52
CA LEU A 203 10.45 9.35 4.52
C LEU A 203 10.09 7.89 4.25
N ILE A 204 9.03 7.63 3.50
CA ILE A 204 8.43 6.30 3.39
C ILE A 204 9.21 5.36 2.45
N LEU A 205 10.08 5.88 1.59
CA LEU A 205 11.06 5.06 0.84
C LEU A 205 12.47 5.08 1.47
N ALA A 206 12.64 5.69 2.65
CA ALA A 206 13.95 5.86 3.26
C ALA A 206 14.36 4.73 4.21
N ASP A 207 13.42 3.95 4.73
CA ASP A 207 13.68 2.85 5.67
C ASP A 207 13.35 1.49 5.04
N TYR A 208 14.17 1.12 4.06
CA TYR A 208 14.58 -0.26 3.77
C TYR A 208 16.02 -0.24 3.24
#